data_AF-A0A5K1D2H6-F1
#
_entry.id   AF-A0A5K1D2H6-F1
#
_cell.length_a   1.000
_cell.length_b   1.000
_cell.length_c   1.000
_cell.angle_alpha   90.00
_cell.angle_beta   90.00
_cell.angle_gamma   90.00
#
_symmetry.space_group_name_H-M   'P 1'
#
loop_
_entity.id
_entity.type
_entity.pdbx_description
1 polymer ?
#
loop_
_entity_poly.entity_id
_entity_poly.type
_entity_poly.pdbx_seq_one_letter_code
_entity_poly.pdbx_strand_id
1 'polypeptide(L)' 'ALDLIRAKNFLMLMDSGLEGHFSTDDGTDLVRLASRCLQFESRERPNIKSLVAALASLQKETE' A
#
# COMPACT_ATOMS: atom_id res chain seq x y z
N ALA A 1 -0.79 -12.86 -7.69
CA ALA A 1 -0.68 -11.43 -7.29
C ALA A 1 -1.51 -11.11 -6.06
N LEU A 2 -2.82 -11.38 -6.04
CA LEU A 2 -3.68 -11.05 -4.89
C LEU A 2 -3.20 -11.66 -3.57
N ASP A 3 -2.76 -12.92 -3.58
CA ASP A 3 -2.24 -13.59 -2.38
C ASP A 3 -0.94 -12.95 -1.88
N LEU A 4 -0.10 -12.43 -2.78
CA LEU A 4 1.13 -11.70 -2.42
C LEU A 4 0.80 -10.36 -1.75
N ILE A 5 -0.23 -9.67 -2.25
CA ILE A 5 -0.73 -8.43 -1.62
C ILE A 5 -1.27 -8.74 -0.22
N ARG A 6 -2.08 -9.79 -0.07
CA ARG A 6 -2.59 -10.23 1.23
C ARG A 6 -1.50 -10.69 2.19
N ALA A 7 -0.43 -11.29 1.68
CA ALA A 7 0.76 -11.66 2.45
C ALA A 7 1.60 -10.44 2.88
N LYS A 8 1.26 -9.24 2.37
CA LYS A 8 1.89 -7.96 2.69
C LYS A 8 3.39 -7.93 2.41
N ASN A 9 3.85 -8.68 1.40
CA ASN A 9 5.26 -8.73 1.04
C ASN A 9 5.58 -7.66 0.00
N PHE A 10 5.98 -6.49 0.48
CA PHE A 10 6.34 -5.34 -0.37
C PHE A 10 7.48 -5.65 -1.34
N LEU A 11 8.57 -6.28 -0.89
CA LEU A 11 9.75 -6.54 -1.73
C LEU A 11 9.43 -7.43 -2.93
N MET A 12 8.46 -8.35 -2.79
CA MET A 12 8.01 -9.20 -3.90
C MET A 12 6.96 -8.54 -4.82
N LEU A 13 6.38 -7.42 -4.40
CA LEU A 13 5.34 -6.69 -5.14
C LEU A 13 5.88 -5.44 -5.84
N MET A 14 6.98 -4.90 -5.34
CA MET A 14 7.59 -3.70 -5.87
C MET A 14 8.04 -3.94 -7.31
N ASP A 15 7.76 -2.97 -8.18
CA ASP A 15 8.36 -2.94 -9.51
C ASP A 15 9.88 -2.86 -9.36
N SER A 16 10.61 -3.77 -10.01
CA SER A 16 12.07 -3.81 -9.96
C SER A 16 12.73 -2.50 -10.40
N GLY A 17 12.10 -1.74 -11.29
CA GLY A 17 12.59 -0.42 -11.73
C GLY A 17 12.47 0.66 -10.66
N LEU A 18 11.78 0.40 -9.55
CA LEU A 18 11.65 1.30 -8.41
C LEU A 18 12.53 0.87 -7.23
N GLU A 19 13.31 -0.20 -7.35
CA GLU A 19 14.17 -0.69 -6.27
C GLU A 19 15.10 0.43 -5.74
N GLY A 20 15.11 0.62 -4.42
CA GLY A 20 15.89 1.68 -3.76
C GLY A 20 15.27 3.08 -3.80
N HIS A 21 14.17 3.31 -4.53
CA HIS A 21 13.50 4.62 -4.59
C HIS A 21 12.52 4.87 -3.44
N PHE A 22 12.09 3.81 -2.75
CA PHE A 22 11.13 3.90 -1.64
C PHE A 22 11.70 3.23 -0.41
N SER A 23 11.38 3.79 0.76
CA SER A 23 11.72 3.12 2.02
C SER A 23 10.88 1.86 2.18
N THR A 24 11.43 0.86 2.88
CA THR A 24 10.70 -0.38 3.19
C THR A 24 9.47 -0.10 4.04
N ASP A 25 9.50 0.92 4.91
CA ASP A 25 8.38 1.30 5.77
C ASP A 25 7.22 1.87 4.95
N ASP A 26 7.48 2.85 4.07
CA ASP A 26 6.43 3.43 3.21
C ASP A 26 5.84 2.36 2.29
N GLY A 27 6.69 1.49 1.73
CA GLY A 27 6.27 0.38 0.88
C GLY A 27 5.39 -0.62 1.64
N THR A 28 5.75 -0.94 2.87
CA THR A 28 4.96 -1.83 3.74
C THR A 28 3.61 -1.21 4.07
N ASP A 29 3.56 0.08 4.38
CA ASP A 29 2.31 0.78 4.67
C ASP A 29 1.39 0.89 3.45
N LEU A 30 1.96 1.13 2.26
CA LEU A 30 1.21 1.13 1.01
C LEU A 30 0.59 -0.24 0.72
N VAL A 31 1.35 -1.32 0.89
CA VAL A 31 0.85 -2.69 0.70
C VAL A 31 -0.20 -3.04 1.76
N ARG A 32 -0.04 -2.58 3.01
CA ARG A 32 -1.04 -2.73 4.06
C ARG A 32 -2.35 -2.05 3.68
N LEU A 33 -2.29 -0.85 3.09
CA LEU A 33 -3.46 -0.11 2.64
C LEU A 33 -4.15 -0.82 1.45
N ALA A 34 -3.38 -1.27 0.46
CA ALA A 34 -3.89 -2.05 -0.66
C ALA A 34 -4.58 -3.35 -0.20
N SER A 35 -3.99 -4.05 0.77
CA SER A 35 -4.60 -5.24 1.37
C SER A 35 -5.97 -4.96 1.97
N ARG A 36 -6.13 -3.81 2.65
CA ARG A 36 -7.42 -3.41 3.24
C ARG A 36 -8.47 -3.10 2.18
N CYS A 37 -8.07 -2.49 1.05
CA CYS A 37 -8.98 -2.26 -0.08
C CYS A 37 -9.49 -3.55 -0.71
N LEU A 38 -8.72 -4.63 -0.61
CA LEU A 38 -9.01 -5.94 -1.21
C LEU A 38 -9.68 -6.93 -0.23
N GLN A 39 -10.14 -6.45 0.93
CA GLN A 39 -10.83 -7.29 1.90
C GLN A 39 -12.11 -7.88 1.32
N PHE A 40 -12.40 -9.13 1.66
CA PHE A 40 -13.62 -9.81 1.22
C PHE A 40 -14.84 -9.07 1.75
N GLU A 41 -14.85 -8.80 3.05
CA GLU A 41 -15.91 -8.12 3.77
C GLU A 41 -15.92 -6.61 3.49
N SER A 42 -17.02 -6.09 2.95
CA SER A 42 -17.14 -4.67 2.60
C SER A 42 -16.95 -3.73 3.79
N ARG A 43 -17.32 -4.14 5.01
CA ARG A 43 -17.17 -3.35 6.24
C ARG A 43 -15.70 -3.12 6.64
N GLU A 44 -14.79 -3.98 6.17
CA GLU A 44 -13.36 -3.91 6.50
C GLU A 44 -12.59 -3.04 5.50
N ARG A 45 -13.20 -2.75 4.34
CA ARG A 45 -12.62 -1.89 3.32
C ARG A 45 -12.65 -0.43 3.80
N PRO A 46 -11.57 0.34 3.58
CA PRO A 46 -11.59 1.76 3.87
C PRO A 46 -12.58 2.48 2.95
N ASN A 47 -13.18 3.56 3.44
CA ASN A 47 -13.91 4.47 2.57
C ASN A 47 -12.91 5.34 1.80
N ILE A 48 -13.37 5.95 0.71
CA ILE A 48 -12.49 6.75 -0.18
C ILE A 48 -11.83 7.90 0.58
N LYS A 49 -12.53 8.58 1.50
CA LYS A 49 -11.95 9.70 2.26
C LYS A 49 -10.80 9.25 3.15
N SER A 50 -10.95 8.14 3.87
CA SER A 50 -9.88 7.61 4.71
C SER A 50 -8.73 7.03 3.90
N LEU A 51 -9.01 6.45 2.72
CA LEU A 51 -8.00 6.00 1.77
C LEU A 51 -7.15 7.16 1.27
N VAL A 52 -7.78 8.26 0.82
CA VAL A 52 -7.08 9.47 0.35
C VAL A 52 -6.22 10.08 1.46
N ALA A 53 -6.74 10.18 2.68
CA ALA A 53 -5.97 10.70 3.81
C ALA A 53 -4.72 9.85 4.11
N ALA A 54 -4.85 8.52 4.08
CA ALA A 54 -3.72 7.61 4.28
C ALA A 54 -2.68 7.70 3.15
N LEU A 55 -3.12 7.86 1.89
CA LEU A 55 -2.22 8.06 0.76
C LEU A 55 -1.50 9.41 0.84
N ALA A 56 -2.21 10.47 1.24
CA ALA A 56 -1.61 11.79 1.42
C ALA A 56 -0.51 11.78 2.49
N SER A 57 -0.65 11.01 3.58
CA SER A 57 0.42 10.87 4.58
C SER A 57 1.64 10.10 4.09
N LEU A 58 1.48 9.24 3.06
CA LEU A 58 2.59 8.52 2.43
C LEU A 58 3.26 9.32 1.31
N GLN A 59 2.57 10.33 0.80
CA GLN A 59 3.12 11.24 -0.19
C GLN A 59 4.14 12.16 0.50
N LYS A 60 5.42 11.82 0.36
CA LYS A 60 6.51 12.76 0.63
C LYS A 60 6.54 13.74 -0.52
N GLU A 61 6.46 15.04 -0.24
CA GLU A 61 6.64 16.05 -1.29
C GLU A 61 7.99 15.79 -1.96
N THR A 62 7.96 15.52 -3.27
CA THR A 62 9.14 15.68 -4.09
C THR A 62 9.31 17.19 -4.23
N GLU A 63 10.23 17.76 -3.45
CA GLU A 63 10.72 19.13 -3.71
C GLU A 63 11.34 19.21 -5.11
#